data_AF-A0A8T5BCC8-F1
#
_entry.id   AF-A0A8T5BCC8-F1
#
_cell.length_a   1.000
_cell.length_b   1.000
_cell.length_c   1.000
_cell.angle_alpha   90.00
_cell.angle_beta   90.00
_cell.angle_gamma   90.00
#
_symmetry.space_group_name_H-M   'P 1'
#
loop_
_entity.id
_entity.type
_entity.pdbx_description
1 polymer ?
#
loop_
_entity_poly.entity_id
_entity_poly.type
_entity_poly.pdbx_seq_one_letter_code
_entity_poly.pdbx_strand_id
1 'polypeptide(L)'
;MKLKYGLSLVLISVCTLSALAIYTLGAWCFDEAAAVERALEFLRRSPTYRFDGIPESVRVEGVERIGLTSWRISIAFVCSHSGYGDRTGKVLLQVLTPHRIRIELERGVIVEAIVDEVWNELTQEPIKR
;
A
#
# COMPACT_ATOMS: atom_id res chain seq x y z
N MET A 1 32.08 -28.37 30.08
CA MET A 1 32.04 -27.45 28.93
C MET A 1 30.96 -27.77 27.88
N LYS A 2 30.29 -28.94 27.87
CA LYS A 2 29.27 -29.30 26.87
C LYS A 2 27.85 -28.74 27.14
N LEU A 3 27.55 -28.39 28.40
CA LEU A 3 26.20 -27.97 28.82
C LEU A 3 25.79 -26.55 28.37
N LYS A 4 26.76 -25.63 28.22
CA LYS A 4 26.51 -24.24 27.81
C LYS A 4 26.13 -24.13 26.31
N TYR A 5 26.71 -24.99 25.47
CA TYR A 5 26.44 -25.00 24.04
C TYR A 5 25.07 -25.61 23.69
N GLY A 6 24.64 -26.62 24.47
CA GLY A 6 23.30 -27.22 24.31
C GLY A 6 22.16 -26.23 24.60
N LEU A 7 22.29 -25.42 25.66
CA LEU A 7 21.28 -24.41 26.01
C LEU A 7 21.18 -23.30 24.96
N SER A 8 22.32 -22.86 24.42
CA SER A 8 22.38 -21.83 23.37
C SER A 8 21.72 -22.29 22.06
N LEU A 9 21.96 -23.54 21.65
CA LEU A 9 21.33 -24.13 20.45
C LEU A 9 19.81 -24.25 20.57
N VAL A 10 19.29 -24.59 21.75
CA VAL A 10 17.85 -24.68 22.01
C VAL A 10 17.20 -23.29 21.98
N LEU A 11 17.84 -22.27 22.55
CA LEU A 11 17.34 -20.89 22.50
C LEU A 11 17.24 -20.36 21.06
N ILE A 12 18.26 -20.61 20.25
CA ILE A 12 18.27 -20.19 18.85
C ILE A 12 17.18 -20.93 18.06
N SER A 13 17.00 -22.23 18.27
CA SER A 13 15.96 -23.01 17.56
C SER A 13 14.54 -22.61 17.96
N VAL A 14 14.31 -22.26 19.24
CA VAL A 14 13.02 -21.75 19.71
C VAL A 14 12.73 -20.37 19.12
N CYS A 15 13.72 -19.48 19.06
CA CYS A 15 13.57 -18.15 18.44
C CYS A 15 13.31 -18.23 16.93
N THR A 16 13.97 -19.14 16.21
CA THR A 16 13.72 -19.29 14.77
C THR A 16 12.37 -19.93 14.48
N LEU A 17 11.94 -20.90 15.29
CA LEU A 17 10.64 -21.54 15.14
C LEU A 17 9.48 -20.57 15.45
N SER A 18 9.64 -19.73 16.48
CA SER A 18 8.66 -18.69 16.81
C SER A 18 8.62 -17.58 15.75
N ALA A 19 9.77 -17.13 15.24
CA ALA A 19 9.81 -16.21 14.11
C ALA A 19 9.14 -16.80 12.86
N LEU A 20 9.41 -18.06 12.53
CA LEU A 20 8.79 -18.75 11.40
C LEU A 20 7.27 -18.89 11.59
N ALA A 21 6.80 -19.21 12.79
CA ALA A 21 5.38 -19.30 13.11
C ALA A 21 4.65 -17.95 13.00
N ILE A 22 5.30 -16.84 13.41
CA ILE A 22 4.76 -15.49 13.25
C ILE A 22 4.67 -15.14 11.75
N TYR A 23 5.70 -15.46 10.97
CA TYR A 23 5.68 -15.25 9.51
C TYR A 23 4.60 -16.08 8.82
N THR A 24 4.44 -17.34 9.20
CA THR A 24 3.41 -18.20 8.59
C THR A 24 2.03 -17.79 9.02
N LEU A 25 1.75 -17.49 10.29
CA LEU A 25 0.41 -17.06 10.71
C LEU A 25 -0.02 -15.72 10.10
N GLY A 26 0.90 -14.75 9.98
CA GLY A 26 0.61 -13.45 9.36
C GLY A 26 0.24 -13.55 7.87
N ALA A 27 0.69 -14.58 7.17
CA ALA A 27 0.39 -14.77 5.75
C ALA A 27 -1.04 -15.27 5.45
N TRP A 28 -1.76 -15.80 6.45
CA TRP A 28 -3.08 -16.43 6.25
C TRP A 28 -4.25 -15.55 6.68
N CYS A 29 -3.98 -14.39 7.28
CA CYS A 29 -4.99 -13.45 7.73
C CYS A 29 -4.86 -12.09 7.02
N PHE A 30 -4.69 -12.10 5.68
CA PHE A 30 -4.84 -10.87 4.91
C PHE A 30 -6.32 -10.59 4.69
N ASP A 31 -6.92 -9.98 5.70
CA ASP A 31 -8.32 -9.61 5.75
C ASP A 31 -8.56 -8.22 5.14
N GLU A 32 -9.83 -7.82 5.14
CA GLU A 32 -10.28 -6.54 4.59
C GLU A 32 -9.61 -5.34 5.27
N ALA A 33 -9.54 -5.36 6.61
CA ALA A 33 -8.99 -4.27 7.40
C ALA A 33 -7.51 -4.06 7.09
N ALA A 34 -6.74 -5.15 7.03
CA ALA A 34 -5.32 -5.11 6.65
C ALA A 34 -5.14 -4.60 5.21
N ALA A 35 -6.02 -4.98 4.27
CA ALA A 35 -5.98 -4.50 2.89
C ALA A 35 -6.25 -2.99 2.79
N VAL A 36 -7.25 -2.50 3.51
CA VAL A 36 -7.58 -1.07 3.56
C VAL A 36 -6.45 -0.27 4.20
N GLU A 37 -5.92 -0.72 5.34
CA GLU A 37 -4.80 -0.06 6.02
C GLU A 37 -3.58 0.04 5.09
N ARG A 38 -3.24 -1.07 4.42
CA ARG A 38 -2.10 -1.12 3.50
C ARG A 38 -2.28 -0.19 2.30
N ALA A 39 -3.49 -0.12 1.75
CA ALA A 39 -3.82 0.78 0.65
C ALA A 39 -3.73 2.26 1.07
N LEU A 40 -4.21 2.61 2.27
CA LEU A 40 -4.11 3.97 2.82
C LEU A 40 -2.65 4.36 3.11
N GLU A 41 -1.85 3.45 3.65
CA GLU A 41 -0.42 3.68 3.87
C GLU A 41 0.29 3.96 2.54
N PHE A 42 -0.01 3.18 1.50
CA PHE A 42 0.54 3.42 0.18
C PHE A 42 0.12 4.76 -0.40
N LEU A 43 -1.17 5.10 -0.36
CA LEU A 43 -1.67 6.40 -0.82
C LEU A 43 -0.90 7.55 -0.15
N ARG A 44 -0.74 7.51 1.18
CA ARG A 44 -0.01 8.56 1.92
C ARG A 44 1.46 8.72 1.49
N ARG A 45 2.05 7.67 0.93
CA ARG A 45 3.45 7.64 0.46
C ARG A 45 3.58 7.84 -1.04
N SER A 46 2.48 7.80 -1.79
CA SER A 46 2.51 7.86 -3.24
C SER A 46 2.94 9.24 -3.73
N PRO A 47 3.72 9.34 -4.83
CA PRO A 47 4.18 10.62 -5.36
C PRO A 47 3.07 11.65 -5.60
N THR A 48 1.95 11.22 -6.17
CA THR A 48 0.79 12.09 -6.44
C THR A 48 0.24 12.74 -5.16
N TYR A 49 -0.05 11.92 -4.14
CA TYR A 49 -0.66 12.42 -2.91
C TYR A 49 0.36 13.14 -2.03
N ARG A 50 1.61 12.65 -1.96
CA ARG A 50 2.66 13.26 -1.14
C ARG A 50 3.06 14.66 -1.62
N PHE A 51 2.84 14.96 -2.91
CA PHE A 51 3.18 16.27 -3.46
C PHE A 51 2.38 17.38 -2.76
N ASP A 52 1.06 17.21 -2.63
CA ASP A 52 0.16 18.26 -2.16
C ASP A 52 -1.26 17.78 -1.79
N GLY A 53 -1.40 16.51 -1.41
CA GLY A 53 -2.65 15.90 -0.97
C GLY A 53 -3.15 16.45 0.37
N ILE A 54 -4.47 16.56 0.50
CA ILE A 54 -5.15 17.10 1.68
C ILE A 54 -5.58 15.95 2.60
N PRO A 55 -5.01 15.80 3.82
CA PRO A 55 -5.30 14.70 4.74
C PRO A 55 -6.78 14.43 5.01
N GLU A 56 -7.55 15.49 5.23
CA GLU A 56 -8.97 15.43 5.58
C GLU A 56 -9.86 15.03 4.40
N SER A 57 -9.32 15.03 3.17
CA SER A 57 -10.06 14.68 1.96
C SER A 57 -10.10 13.18 1.65
N VAL A 58 -9.23 12.39 2.29
CA VAL A 58 -9.07 10.97 2.01
C VAL A 58 -10.31 10.19 2.45
N ARG A 59 -10.97 9.52 1.51
CA ARG A 59 -12.15 8.68 1.76
C ARG A 59 -12.04 7.36 1.02
N VAL A 60 -12.20 6.25 1.74
CA VAL A 60 -12.35 4.93 1.13
C VAL A 60 -13.77 4.86 0.56
N GLU A 61 -13.88 4.67 -0.76
CA GLU A 61 -15.17 4.64 -1.47
C GLU A 61 -15.59 3.23 -1.87
N GLY A 62 -14.65 2.29 -1.93
CA GLY A 62 -14.95 0.91 -2.32
C GLY A 62 -13.91 -0.06 -1.79
N VAL A 63 -14.39 -1.21 -1.33
CA VAL A 63 -13.58 -2.34 -0.88
C VAL A 63 -14.17 -3.59 -1.50
N GLU A 64 -13.43 -4.22 -2.39
CA GLU A 64 -13.89 -5.37 -3.16
C GLU A 64 -12.89 -6.52 -3.00
N ARG A 65 -13.39 -7.70 -2.64
CA ARG A 65 -12.60 -8.92 -2.65
C ARG A 65 -12.63 -9.51 -4.06
N ILE A 66 -11.51 -9.45 -4.77
CA ILE A 66 -11.37 -9.92 -6.16
C ILE A 66 -10.75 -11.33 -6.26
N GLY A 67 -10.26 -11.89 -5.15
CA GLY A 67 -9.69 -13.24 -5.10
C GLY A 67 -9.57 -13.77 -3.67
N LEU A 68 -9.02 -14.99 -3.52
CA LEU A 68 -8.86 -15.61 -2.19
C LEU A 68 -8.00 -14.74 -1.27
N THR A 69 -6.93 -14.16 -1.80
CA THR A 69 -5.99 -13.29 -1.09
C THR A 69 -5.86 -11.92 -1.74
N SER A 70 -6.82 -11.55 -2.59
CA SER A 70 -6.71 -10.38 -3.45
C SER A 70 -7.86 -9.40 -3.21
N TRP A 71 -7.51 -8.12 -3.14
CA TRP A 71 -8.40 -7.03 -2.80
C TRP A 71 -8.22 -5.87 -3.76
N ARG A 72 -9.31 -5.18 -4.08
CA ARG A 72 -9.33 -3.91 -4.80
C ARG A 72 -9.92 -2.85 -3.89
N ILE A 73 -9.15 -1.80 -3.65
CA ILE A 73 -9.53 -0.68 -2.80
C ILE A 73 -9.62 0.57 -3.66
N SER A 74 -10.76 1.27 -3.60
CA SER A 74 -10.95 2.58 -4.24
C SER A 74 -10.95 3.67 -3.19
N ILE A 75 -10.10 4.68 -3.38
CA ILE A 75 -9.91 5.77 -2.43
C ILE A 75 -10.02 7.10 -3.19
N ALA A 76 -10.90 7.97 -2.75
CA ALA A 76 -10.94 9.36 -3.19
C ALA A 76 -10.05 10.24 -2.31
N PHE A 77 -9.42 11.23 -2.92
CA PHE A 77 -8.63 12.25 -2.23
C PHE A 77 -8.58 13.53 -3.08
N VAL A 78 -8.12 14.62 -2.49
CA VAL A 78 -7.97 15.93 -3.15
C VAL A 78 -6.53 16.39 -3.04
N CYS A 79 -5.98 16.88 -4.15
CA CYS A 79 -4.69 17.57 -4.25
C CYS A 79 -4.89 19.07 -4.45
N SER A 80 -3.92 19.89 -4.04
CA SER A 80 -3.98 21.35 -4.17
C SER A 80 -3.63 21.86 -5.58
N HIS A 81 -3.05 21.01 -6.42
CA HIS A 81 -2.70 21.28 -7.80
C HIS A 81 -3.13 20.12 -8.70
N SER A 82 -3.38 20.45 -9.97
CA SER A 82 -3.68 19.46 -11.00
C SER A 82 -2.47 18.56 -11.34
N GLY A 83 -2.74 17.34 -11.80
CA GLY A 83 -1.77 16.45 -12.42
C GLY A 83 -1.54 15.15 -11.66
N TYR A 84 -0.48 14.43 -12.04
CA TYR A 84 -0.09 13.14 -11.46
C TYR A 84 1.43 13.08 -11.17
N GLY A 85 1.82 12.20 -10.26
CA GLY A 85 3.20 11.94 -9.86
C GLY A 85 3.90 13.11 -9.17
N ASP A 86 5.23 13.05 -9.12
CA ASP A 86 6.07 14.18 -8.69
C ASP A 86 6.07 15.30 -9.74
N ARG A 87 5.80 16.51 -9.29
CA ARG A 87 5.65 17.71 -10.11
C ARG A 87 6.65 18.80 -9.74
N THR A 88 7.68 18.46 -8.99
CA THR A 88 8.75 19.40 -8.61
C THR A 88 9.35 20.05 -9.86
N GLY A 89 9.44 21.37 -9.85
CA GLY A 89 9.99 22.16 -10.97
C GLY A 89 9.02 22.41 -12.14
N LYS A 90 7.75 22.00 -12.05
CA LYS A 90 6.73 22.31 -13.06
C LYS A 90 5.95 23.56 -12.67
N VAL A 91 5.47 24.30 -13.66
CA VAL A 91 4.46 25.37 -13.46
C VAL A 91 3.10 24.71 -13.31
N LEU A 92 2.42 24.95 -12.19
CA LEU A 92 1.18 24.27 -11.82
C LEU A 92 0.03 25.25 -11.60
N LEU A 93 -1.18 24.80 -11.92
CA LEU A 93 -2.41 25.49 -11.55
C LEU A 93 -2.73 25.20 -10.08
N GLN A 94 -3.01 26.26 -9.31
CA GLN A 94 -3.50 26.16 -7.93
C GLN A 94 -5.01 25.90 -7.97
N VAL A 95 -5.39 24.63 -7.99
CA VAL A 95 -6.78 24.20 -8.09
C VAL A 95 -6.97 22.90 -7.31
N LEU A 96 -7.97 22.90 -6.42
CA LEU A 96 -8.39 21.70 -5.71
C LEU A 96 -8.82 20.64 -6.74
N THR A 97 -8.01 19.61 -6.89
CA THR A 97 -8.18 18.57 -7.90
C THR A 97 -8.62 17.30 -7.19
N PRO A 98 -9.88 16.86 -7.35
CA PRO A 98 -10.31 15.56 -6.86
C PRO A 98 -9.71 14.46 -7.72
N HIS A 99 -9.23 13.41 -7.06
CA HIS A 99 -8.66 12.22 -7.65
C HIS A 99 -9.31 10.97 -7.03
N ARG A 100 -9.34 9.88 -7.79
CA ARG A 100 -9.68 8.55 -7.31
C ARG A 100 -8.55 7.59 -7.67
N ILE A 101 -7.99 6.91 -6.67
CA ILE A 101 -7.02 5.82 -6.88
C ILE A 101 -7.70 4.48 -6.69
N ARG A 102 -7.44 3.55 -7.62
CA ARG A 102 -7.78 2.12 -7.50
C ARG A 102 -6.49 1.36 -7.22
N ILE A 103 -6.41 0.74 -6.05
CA ILE A 103 -5.26 -0.03 -5.59
C ILE A 103 -5.66 -1.50 -5.55
N GLU A 104 -4.88 -2.36 -6.20
CA GLU A 104 -5.05 -3.82 -6.12
C GLU A 104 -3.91 -4.43 -5.32
N LEU A 105 -4.29 -5.31 -4.39
CA LEU A 105 -3.39 -6.02 -3.51
C LEU A 105 -3.55 -7.52 -3.71
N GLU A 106 -2.44 -8.25 -3.73
CA GLU A 106 -2.40 -9.71 -3.69
C GLU A 106 -1.47 -10.16 -2.57
N ARG A 107 -2.00 -10.92 -1.61
CA ARG A 107 -1.24 -11.42 -0.43
C ARG A 107 -0.53 -10.29 0.33
N GLY A 108 -1.17 -9.13 0.46
CA GLY A 108 -0.61 -7.94 1.11
C GLY A 108 0.38 -7.13 0.27
N VAL A 109 0.70 -7.57 -0.95
CA VAL A 109 1.57 -6.85 -1.88
C VAL A 109 0.73 -6.03 -2.83
N ILE A 110 1.07 -4.75 -3.02
CA ILE A 110 0.40 -3.88 -4.00
C ILE A 110 0.92 -4.26 -5.38
N VAL A 111 0.02 -4.73 -6.23
CA VAL A 111 0.32 -5.16 -7.60
C VAL A 111 -0.10 -4.11 -8.64
N GLU A 112 -1.08 -3.27 -8.30
CA GLU A 112 -1.53 -2.20 -9.16
C GLU A 112 -1.97 -0.98 -8.33
N ALA A 113 -1.71 0.22 -8.83
CA ALA A 113 -2.23 1.46 -8.27
C ALA A 113 -2.47 2.48 -9.39
N ILE A 114 -3.73 2.67 -9.78
CA ILE A 114 -4.12 3.54 -10.90
C ILE A 114 -4.91 4.74 -10.40
N VAL A 115 -4.44 5.94 -10.71
CA VAL A 115 -5.15 7.20 -10.43
C VAL A 115 -5.96 7.61 -11.66
N ASP A 116 -7.24 7.93 -11.43
CA ASP A 116 -8.20 8.44 -12.40
C ASP A 116 -8.33 7.62 -13.69
N GLU A 117 -8.02 6.32 -13.63
CA GLU A 117 -7.98 5.42 -14.79
C GLU A 117 -7.01 5.88 -15.90
N VAL A 118 -6.05 6.74 -15.57
CA VAL A 118 -5.14 7.35 -16.55
C VAL A 118 -3.68 7.19 -16.14
N TRP A 119 -3.36 7.18 -14.85
CA TRP A 119 -1.98 7.21 -14.36
C TRP A 119 -1.65 6.00 -13.52
N ASN A 120 -0.56 5.30 -13.84
CA ASN A 120 -0.02 4.23 -13.01
C ASN A 120 0.92 4.82 -11.96
N GLU A 121 0.51 4.77 -10.70
CA GLU A 121 1.24 5.33 -9.56
C GLU A 121 2.47 4.50 -9.17
N LEU A 122 2.54 3.22 -9.56
CA LEU A 122 3.72 2.38 -9.33
C LEU A 122 4.83 2.68 -10.34
N THR A 123 4.47 2.79 -11.62
CA THR A 123 5.43 3.02 -12.70
C THR A 123 5.65 4.51 -13.02
N GLN A 124 4.82 5.39 -12.47
CA GLN A 124 4.86 6.84 -12.69
C GLN A 124 4.77 7.21 -14.18
N GLU A 125 3.89 6.53 -14.91
CA GLU A 125 3.60 6.76 -16.31
C GLU A 125 2.09 6.63 -16.61
N PRO A 126 1.58 7.23 -17.70
CA PRO A 126 0.23 7.00 -18.15
C PRO A 126 -0.02 5.51 -18.46
N ILE A 127 -1.22 5.02 -18.21
CA ILE A 127 -1.58 3.64 -18.57
C ILE A 127 -1.50 3.46 -20.09
N LYS A 128 -0.96 2.32 -20.53
CA LYS A 128 -0.95 1.93 -21.94
C LYS A 128 -2.29 1.23 -22.22
N ARG A 129 -3.08 1.80 -23.13
CA ARG A 129 -4.31 1.18 -23.64
C ARG A 129 -4.00 0.13 -24.70
#